data_AF-A0A1F2RC77-F1
#
_entry.id   AF-A0A1F2RC77-F1
#
_cell.length_a   1.000
_cell.length_b   1.000
_cell.length_c   1.000
_cell.angle_alpha   90.00
_cell.angle_beta   90.00
_cell.angle_gamma   90.00
#
_symmetry.space_group_name_H-M   'P 1'
#
loop_
_entity.id
_entity.type
_entity.pdbx_description
1 polymer ?
#
loop_
_entity_poly.entity_id
_entity_poly.type
_entity_poly.pdbx_seq_one_letter_code
_entity_poly.pdbx_strand_id
1 'polypeptide(L)'
;MDQVQLASVFVILALAVLVSGPAAIAQTISTVAGNGLVGFSTDGGPATGSALNNPRGVTFDSSGNMYIADKMNHRVRRVSPSGIISTFVGNGIAGFSGDGGAAVNAQLNQPEDVCIDGAGNIYIADASNHRVRKVTPGGIISTVAGIGAFGYNGDNIAAVNAQLNRPTSVAIDGSGNLLIADASNHRIRKVSANGNITTVAGNGVAGYSGNGGLATTASLRFPVGIALDAVGNLYIADAGNHVVREVTPGGGIFNAAGNGVGAGTDTGSFSGDGGAAFSAGLNTPEDVVADSAGTLFIADTANNRIRKVNSSGVISTFAGTGSNSFSGDGDVAVLATLNFPWAVALDASGNLLIGDGFNNRVRKISPAGAPPPVVGSPSEGGAFTYYFAHLALGGAWQTTLTYINISSQTVTCQTNFFADSGAPLAVSFGGAAASSRTDTLAAGGSLHTQSTADPNAIVVTGWAQASCSGPVKASLLFRSFQGGVAWAEAGVNAMITPMTKFVTFAEQRTGIAYANPSAQPALVTVTAMNAAGGTLASMSLTLLAGAHGSANIGPLLGLSSFAGSIQITSTVPIVSLSLNFEAFPAFSSLPPGEL
;
A
#
# COMPACT_ATOMS: atom_id res chain seq x y z
N MET A 1 26.29 -46.67 -56.64
CA MET A 1 26.43 -46.16 -55.27
C MET A 1 25.76 -44.81 -55.23
N ASP A 2 25.02 -44.57 -54.15
CA ASP A 2 24.32 -43.34 -53.75
C ASP A 2 23.13 -42.84 -54.58
N GLN A 3 21.94 -43.20 -54.10
CA GLN A 3 20.76 -42.32 -54.05
C GLN A 3 19.96 -42.68 -52.78
N VAL A 4 19.96 -41.76 -51.80
CA VAL A 4 19.20 -41.84 -50.54
C VAL A 4 17.83 -41.20 -50.76
N GLN A 5 16.76 -41.92 -50.42
CA GLN A 5 15.39 -41.40 -50.38
C GLN A 5 15.18 -40.48 -49.17
N LEU A 6 14.73 -39.26 -49.43
CA LEU A 6 14.17 -38.32 -48.44
C LEU A 6 12.65 -38.52 -48.36
N ALA A 7 12.15 -38.83 -47.17
CA ALA A 7 10.72 -38.82 -46.85
C ALA A 7 10.33 -37.46 -46.24
N SER A 8 9.27 -36.87 -46.78
CA SER A 8 8.73 -35.56 -46.44
C SER A 8 8.12 -35.51 -45.03
N VAL A 9 8.51 -34.51 -44.24
CA VAL A 9 7.82 -34.12 -42.98
C VAL A 9 7.13 -32.79 -43.21
N PHE A 10 5.80 -32.79 -43.19
CA PHE A 10 4.99 -31.57 -43.11
C PHE A 10 4.94 -31.12 -41.64
N VAL A 11 5.58 -29.99 -41.33
CA VAL A 11 5.38 -29.27 -40.07
C VAL A 11 4.29 -28.23 -40.30
N ILE A 12 3.12 -28.44 -39.69
CA ILE A 12 2.08 -27.41 -39.58
C ILE A 12 2.54 -26.44 -38.49
N LEU A 13 2.98 -25.24 -38.90
CA LEU A 13 3.27 -24.14 -38.00
C LEU A 13 1.92 -23.52 -37.58
N ALA A 14 1.41 -23.89 -36.41
CA ALA A 14 0.27 -23.22 -35.80
C ALA A 14 0.70 -21.82 -35.36
N LEU A 15 0.23 -20.80 -36.09
CA LEU A 15 0.38 -19.40 -35.75
C LEU A 15 -0.42 -19.12 -34.47
N ALA A 16 0.25 -19.07 -33.32
CA ALA A 16 -0.35 -18.61 -32.07
C ALA A 16 -0.65 -17.12 -32.22
N VAL A 17 -1.91 -16.78 -32.47
CA VAL A 17 -2.42 -15.41 -32.31
C VAL A 17 -2.38 -15.11 -30.82
N LEU A 18 -1.34 -14.40 -30.39
CA LEU A 18 -1.29 -13.75 -29.09
C LEU A 18 -2.37 -12.67 -29.09
N VAL A 19 -3.55 -13.00 -28.57
CA VAL A 19 -4.51 -11.99 -28.13
C VAL A 19 -3.88 -11.32 -26.92
N SER A 20 -3.24 -10.18 -27.12
CA SER A 20 -2.78 -9.33 -26.02
C SER A 20 -4.02 -8.86 -25.26
N GLY A 21 -4.25 -9.45 -24.09
CA GLY A 21 -5.19 -8.89 -23.12
C GLY A 21 -4.76 -7.48 -22.72
N PRO A 22 -5.69 -6.64 -22.24
CA PRO A 22 -5.34 -5.31 -21.74
C PRO A 22 -4.29 -5.42 -20.62
N ALA A 23 -3.31 -4.53 -20.65
CA ALA A 23 -2.34 -4.35 -19.57
C ALA A 23 -3.10 -4.09 -18.25
N ALA A 24 -2.55 -4.56 -17.13
CA ALA A 24 -3.16 -4.43 -15.82
C ALA A 24 -2.63 -3.17 -15.14
N ILE A 25 -3.46 -2.11 -15.12
CA ILE A 25 -3.17 -0.84 -14.43
C ILE A 25 -2.62 -1.10 -13.02
N ALA A 26 -1.41 -0.60 -12.78
CA ALA A 26 -0.69 -0.74 -11.53
C ALA A 26 -1.44 -0.04 -10.38
N GLN A 27 -1.59 -0.73 -9.25
CA GLN A 27 -2.33 -0.25 -8.09
C GLN A 27 -1.45 0.67 -7.24
N THR A 28 -1.99 1.79 -6.76
CA THR A 28 -1.25 2.76 -5.95
C THR A 28 -1.52 2.60 -4.47
N ILE A 29 -0.52 2.81 -3.61
CA ILE A 29 -0.67 2.81 -2.15
C ILE A 29 -0.55 4.23 -1.57
N SER A 30 -1.30 4.53 -0.50
CA SER A 30 -1.26 5.83 0.19
C SER A 30 -1.63 5.71 1.66
N THR A 31 -1.08 6.54 2.54
CA THR A 31 -1.53 6.61 3.94
C THR A 31 -2.87 7.33 4.06
N VAL A 32 -3.82 6.71 4.77
CA VAL A 32 -5.17 7.28 5.04
C VAL A 32 -5.41 7.60 6.51
N ALA A 33 -4.62 7.03 7.43
CA ALA A 33 -4.58 7.41 8.84
C ALA A 33 -3.21 7.10 9.45
N GLY A 34 -2.81 7.85 10.47
CA GLY A 34 -1.50 7.69 11.10
C GLY A 34 -0.43 8.56 10.43
N ASN A 35 0.44 9.15 11.25
CA ASN A 35 1.56 9.98 10.78
C ASN A 35 2.93 9.29 10.96
N GLY A 36 2.95 8.07 11.50
CA GLY A 36 4.16 7.28 11.78
C GLY A 36 4.74 7.43 13.17
N LEU A 37 4.26 8.38 13.96
CA LEU A 37 4.67 8.53 15.35
C LEU A 37 3.88 7.59 16.23
N VAL A 38 4.57 6.95 17.17
CA VAL A 38 3.96 6.17 18.25
C VAL A 38 3.29 7.13 19.22
N GLY A 39 1.99 7.00 19.41
CA GLY A 39 1.25 7.74 20.44
C GLY A 39 -0.19 8.02 20.05
N PHE A 40 -0.80 8.98 20.74
CA PHE A 40 -2.18 9.42 20.54
C PHE A 40 -2.23 10.93 20.24
N SER A 41 -2.93 11.32 19.18
CA SER A 41 -3.29 12.71 18.90
C SER A 41 -4.74 13.00 19.29
N THR A 42 -5.00 14.24 19.71
CA THR A 42 -6.34 14.73 20.04
C THR A 42 -7.31 14.56 18.88
N ASP A 43 -8.59 14.39 19.21
CA ASP A 43 -9.66 14.20 18.22
C ASP A 43 -9.99 15.49 17.45
N GLY A 44 -10.65 15.33 16.30
CA GLY A 44 -11.16 16.43 15.47
C GLY A 44 -10.20 16.89 14.37
N GLY A 45 -8.96 16.37 14.35
CA GLY A 45 -7.98 16.66 13.30
C GLY A 45 -8.01 15.69 12.11
N PRO A 46 -7.22 15.96 11.05
CA PRO A 46 -7.03 15.03 9.95
C PRO A 46 -6.43 13.69 10.40
N ALA A 47 -6.97 12.58 9.89
CA ALA A 47 -6.53 11.24 10.24
C ALA A 47 -5.06 10.98 9.86
N THR A 48 -4.61 11.49 8.72
CA THR A 48 -3.22 11.37 8.23
C THR A 48 -2.21 12.17 9.04
N GLY A 49 -2.67 13.20 9.78
CA GLY A 49 -1.83 13.99 10.68
C GLY A 49 -1.75 13.42 12.11
N SER A 50 -2.56 12.43 12.44
CA SER A 50 -2.73 11.93 13.80
C SER A 50 -1.79 10.77 14.11
N ALA A 51 -1.24 10.72 15.31
CA ALA A 51 -0.49 9.57 15.81
C ALA A 51 -1.44 8.40 16.10
N LEU A 52 -1.01 7.22 15.69
CA LEU A 52 -1.59 5.92 16.03
C LEU A 52 -0.50 5.08 16.72
N ASN A 53 -0.90 4.02 17.39
CA ASN A 53 0.06 3.13 18.02
C ASN A 53 -0.35 1.68 17.80
N ASN A 54 0.39 1.02 16.89
CA ASN A 54 0.16 -0.38 16.55
C ASN A 54 -1.24 -0.65 15.95
N PRO A 55 -1.70 0.09 14.92
CA PRO A 55 -3.05 -0.10 14.38
C PRO A 55 -3.21 -1.52 13.84
N ARG A 56 -4.23 -2.24 14.34
CA ARG A 56 -4.58 -3.60 13.91
C ARG A 56 -5.85 -3.59 13.05
N GLY A 57 -6.91 -4.28 13.46
CA GLY A 57 -8.12 -4.43 12.67
C GLY A 57 -8.71 -3.11 12.19
N VAL A 58 -9.19 -3.12 10.95
CA VAL A 58 -9.83 -1.99 10.28
C VAL A 58 -11.16 -2.47 9.69
N THR A 59 -12.22 -1.69 9.84
CA THR A 59 -13.50 -2.00 9.19
C THR A 59 -14.23 -0.72 8.77
N PHE A 60 -15.28 -0.87 7.97
CA PHE A 60 -16.09 0.25 7.49
C PHE A 60 -17.56 0.04 7.82
N ASP A 61 -18.25 1.12 8.18
CA ASP A 61 -19.71 1.11 8.16
C ASP A 61 -20.26 1.43 6.75
N SER A 62 -21.56 1.26 6.58
CA SER A 62 -22.27 1.55 5.32
C SER A 62 -22.28 3.03 4.94
N SER A 63 -21.91 3.93 5.86
CA SER A 63 -21.75 5.36 5.62
C SER A 63 -20.31 5.74 5.23
N GLY A 64 -19.40 4.76 5.11
CA GLY A 64 -18.01 4.95 4.76
C GLY A 64 -17.13 5.45 5.91
N ASN A 65 -17.58 5.39 7.17
CA ASN A 65 -16.71 5.65 8.30
C ASN A 65 -15.78 4.46 8.52
N MET A 66 -14.49 4.72 8.64
CA MET A 66 -13.48 3.71 8.94
C MET A 66 -13.28 3.61 10.46
N TYR A 67 -13.25 2.40 11.00
CA TYR A 67 -12.96 2.12 12.40
C TYR A 67 -11.63 1.40 12.51
N ILE A 68 -10.76 1.85 13.41
CA ILE A 68 -9.39 1.34 13.57
C ILE A 68 -9.20 0.90 15.02
N ALA A 69 -8.80 -0.35 15.22
CA ALA A 69 -8.30 -0.83 16.51
C ALA A 69 -6.90 -0.24 16.76
N ASP A 70 -6.85 0.85 17.52
CA ASP A 70 -5.61 1.57 17.87
C ASP A 70 -5.02 0.92 19.13
N LYS A 71 -4.52 -0.30 18.94
CA LYS A 71 -4.28 -1.32 19.96
C LYS A 71 -3.55 -0.78 21.19
N MET A 72 -2.38 -0.18 21.00
CA MET A 72 -1.53 0.27 22.12
C MET A 72 -1.98 1.62 22.70
N ASN A 73 -2.97 2.28 22.09
CA ASN A 73 -3.68 3.41 22.68
C ASN A 73 -4.99 2.99 23.37
N HIS A 74 -5.27 1.69 23.50
CA HIS A 74 -6.39 1.12 24.26
C HIS A 74 -7.77 1.68 23.86
N ARG A 75 -7.96 1.88 22.55
CA ARG A 75 -9.18 2.49 22.01
C ARG A 75 -9.46 2.05 20.57
N VAL A 76 -10.69 2.31 20.13
CA VAL A 76 -11.08 2.25 18.72
C VAL A 76 -11.26 3.67 18.22
N ARG A 77 -10.59 4.01 17.12
CA ARG A 77 -10.72 5.31 16.45
C ARG A 77 -11.73 5.20 15.32
N ARG A 78 -12.44 6.29 15.05
CA ARG A 78 -13.29 6.44 13.87
C ARG A 78 -12.74 7.55 12.99
N VAL A 79 -12.60 7.29 11.70
CA VAL A 79 -12.28 8.27 10.66
C VAL A 79 -13.52 8.47 9.81
N SER A 80 -14.02 9.70 9.73
CA SER A 80 -15.15 10.04 8.86
C SER A 80 -14.77 9.94 7.37
N PRO A 81 -15.75 9.87 6.45
CA PRO A 81 -15.48 9.99 5.01
C PRO A 81 -14.72 11.27 4.63
N SER A 82 -14.83 12.34 5.43
CA SER A 82 -14.08 13.58 5.26
C SER A 82 -12.65 13.55 5.82
N GLY A 83 -12.18 12.38 6.30
CA GLY A 83 -10.83 12.19 6.80
C GLY A 83 -10.57 12.74 8.21
N ILE A 84 -11.61 12.98 9.02
CA ILE A 84 -11.47 13.49 10.39
C ILE A 84 -11.48 12.33 11.38
N ILE A 85 -10.47 12.25 12.25
CA ILE A 85 -10.35 11.19 13.26
C ILE A 85 -10.95 11.61 14.60
N SER A 86 -11.61 10.66 15.26
CA SER A 86 -12.18 10.81 16.60
C SER A 86 -12.08 9.50 17.37
N THR A 87 -12.21 9.57 18.70
CA THR A 87 -12.33 8.38 19.56
C THR A 87 -13.76 7.87 19.50
N PHE A 88 -13.94 6.60 19.14
CA PHE A 88 -15.24 5.96 19.08
C PHE A 88 -15.54 5.17 20.37
N VAL A 89 -14.55 4.43 20.86
CA VAL A 89 -14.65 3.61 22.08
C VAL A 89 -13.31 3.64 22.81
N GLY A 90 -13.34 3.65 24.13
CA GLY A 90 -12.12 3.57 24.95
C GLY A 90 -11.61 4.94 25.35
N ASN A 91 -11.29 5.09 26.63
CA ASN A 91 -10.74 6.33 27.21
C ASN A 91 -9.21 6.39 27.20
N GLY A 92 -8.54 5.38 26.63
CA GLY A 92 -7.09 5.30 26.55
C GLY A 92 -6.38 4.66 27.74
N ILE A 93 -7.12 4.28 28.79
CA ILE A 93 -6.57 3.59 29.96
C ILE A 93 -6.78 2.09 29.75
N ALA A 94 -5.68 1.33 29.80
CA ALA A 94 -5.71 -0.12 29.78
C ALA A 94 -6.53 -0.66 30.97
N GLY A 95 -7.59 -1.41 30.69
CA GLY A 95 -8.42 -2.03 31.72
C GLY A 95 -9.79 -2.42 31.22
N PHE A 96 -10.68 -2.77 32.14
CA PHE A 96 -12.07 -3.14 31.83
C PHE A 96 -13.03 -2.36 32.72
N SER A 97 -13.92 -1.59 32.10
CA SER A 97 -15.05 -0.91 32.74
C SER A 97 -16.05 -0.42 31.69
N GLY A 98 -17.16 0.16 32.13
CA GLY A 98 -18.08 0.93 31.29
C GLY A 98 -19.28 0.17 30.70
N ASP A 99 -19.43 -1.13 30.98
CA ASP A 99 -20.60 -1.88 30.52
C ASP A 99 -21.92 -1.22 30.97
N GLY A 100 -22.86 -1.08 30.04
CA GLY A 100 -24.12 -0.35 30.22
C GLY A 100 -24.03 1.17 30.05
N GLY A 101 -22.81 1.72 29.91
CA GLY A 101 -22.57 3.15 29.76
C GLY A 101 -22.11 3.57 28.36
N ALA A 102 -21.76 4.85 28.21
CA ALA A 102 -21.24 5.42 26.98
C ALA A 102 -19.88 4.81 26.60
N ALA A 103 -19.74 4.35 25.37
CA ALA A 103 -18.58 3.60 24.89
C ALA A 103 -17.26 4.39 24.95
N VAL A 104 -17.32 5.71 24.76
CA VAL A 104 -16.15 6.62 24.84
C VAL A 104 -15.53 6.69 26.25
N ASN A 105 -16.31 6.36 27.29
CA ASN A 105 -15.83 6.38 28.68
C ASN A 105 -15.30 5.03 29.15
N ALA A 106 -15.55 3.95 28.38
CA ALA A 106 -15.14 2.61 28.74
C ALA A 106 -13.62 2.45 28.73
N GLN A 107 -13.11 1.47 29.46
CA GLN A 107 -11.74 1.00 29.30
C GLN A 107 -11.72 -0.23 28.41
N LEU A 108 -10.76 -0.24 27.48
CA LEU A 108 -10.37 -1.39 26.68
C LEU A 108 -8.92 -1.76 27.02
N ASN A 109 -8.49 -2.95 26.65
CA ASN A 109 -7.11 -3.37 26.84
C ASN A 109 -6.59 -4.10 25.59
N GLN A 110 -5.80 -3.38 24.79
CA GLN A 110 -5.23 -3.84 23.53
C GLN A 110 -6.30 -4.43 22.61
N PRO A 111 -7.30 -3.63 22.17
CA PRO A 111 -8.25 -4.10 21.18
C PRO A 111 -7.47 -4.48 19.91
N GLU A 112 -7.69 -5.68 19.39
CA GLU A 112 -6.97 -6.19 18.21
C GLU A 112 -7.81 -6.10 16.92
N ASP A 113 -9.14 -6.13 17.02
CA ASP A 113 -10.01 -6.13 15.84
C ASP A 113 -11.40 -5.56 16.12
N VAL A 114 -12.08 -5.15 15.04
CA VAL A 114 -13.42 -4.58 15.02
C VAL A 114 -14.24 -5.07 13.83
N CYS A 115 -15.51 -5.43 14.04
CA CYS A 115 -16.45 -5.72 12.95
C CYS A 115 -17.83 -5.12 13.20
N ILE A 116 -18.63 -5.00 12.15
CA ILE A 116 -19.94 -4.34 12.20
C ILE A 116 -21.02 -5.30 11.66
N ASP A 117 -22.14 -5.41 12.37
CA ASP A 117 -23.30 -6.16 11.88
C ASP A 117 -24.23 -5.29 11.01
N GLY A 118 -25.21 -5.93 10.35
CA GLY A 118 -26.18 -5.22 9.50
C GLY A 118 -27.11 -4.26 10.25
N ALA A 119 -27.14 -4.29 11.58
CA ALA A 119 -27.87 -3.35 12.43
C ALA A 119 -27.00 -2.18 12.90
N GLY A 120 -25.74 -2.11 12.45
CA GLY A 120 -24.78 -1.07 12.83
C GLY A 120 -24.20 -1.24 14.23
N ASN A 121 -24.34 -2.42 14.85
CA ASN A 121 -23.61 -2.70 16.08
C ASN A 121 -22.16 -3.03 15.77
N ILE A 122 -21.26 -2.55 16.61
CA ILE A 122 -19.81 -2.73 16.46
C ILE A 122 -19.31 -3.69 17.52
N TYR A 123 -18.65 -4.76 17.09
CA TYR A 123 -18.05 -5.78 17.94
C TYR A 123 -16.54 -5.56 17.99
N ILE A 124 -15.94 -5.72 19.17
CA ILE A 124 -14.54 -5.38 19.45
C ILE A 124 -13.89 -6.56 20.15
N ALA A 125 -12.81 -7.08 19.58
CA ALA A 125 -11.95 -8.06 20.22
C ALA A 125 -11.06 -7.36 21.27
N ASP A 126 -11.54 -7.31 22.51
CA ASP A 126 -10.87 -6.67 23.65
C ASP A 126 -9.84 -7.65 24.24
N ALA A 127 -8.76 -7.86 23.48
CA ALA A 127 -7.95 -9.07 23.54
C ALA A 127 -7.32 -9.33 24.91
N SER A 128 -6.66 -8.33 25.49
CA SER A 128 -6.01 -8.48 26.81
C SER A 128 -7.00 -8.43 27.98
N ASN A 129 -8.28 -8.11 27.73
CA ASN A 129 -9.35 -8.31 28.69
C ASN A 129 -10.04 -9.66 28.53
N HIS A 130 -9.63 -10.51 27.59
CA HIS A 130 -10.21 -11.84 27.35
C HIS A 130 -11.74 -11.80 27.10
N ARG A 131 -12.20 -10.78 26.38
CA ARG A 131 -13.63 -10.53 26.13
C ARG A 131 -13.86 -10.03 24.70
N VAL A 132 -15.09 -10.18 24.22
CA VAL A 132 -15.61 -9.43 23.08
C VAL A 132 -16.66 -8.44 23.58
N ARG A 133 -16.50 -7.18 23.19
CA ARG A 133 -17.38 -6.07 23.55
C ARG A 133 -18.25 -5.70 22.37
N LYS A 134 -19.47 -5.23 22.61
CA LYS A 134 -20.42 -4.75 21.61
C LYS A 134 -20.80 -3.31 21.93
N VAL A 135 -20.81 -2.45 20.92
CA VAL A 135 -21.32 -1.09 20.98
C VAL A 135 -22.54 -0.98 20.07
N THR A 136 -23.64 -0.52 20.63
CA THR A 136 -24.89 -0.28 19.88
C THR A 136 -24.81 1.04 19.11
N PRO A 137 -25.67 1.27 18.09
CA PRO A 137 -25.78 2.58 17.43
C PRO A 137 -26.06 3.74 18.39
N GLY A 138 -26.68 3.47 19.55
CA GLY A 138 -26.87 4.45 20.62
C GLY A 138 -25.61 4.78 21.45
N GLY A 139 -24.46 4.21 21.10
CA GLY A 139 -23.18 4.46 21.77
C GLY A 139 -23.04 3.76 23.12
N ILE A 140 -23.88 2.76 23.43
CA ILE A 140 -23.82 1.98 24.67
C ILE A 140 -22.96 0.74 24.46
N ILE A 141 -21.97 0.53 25.33
CA ILE A 141 -21.08 -0.65 25.32
C ILE A 141 -21.57 -1.73 26.29
N SER A 142 -21.37 -2.99 25.94
CA SER A 142 -21.61 -4.16 26.79
C SER A 142 -20.69 -5.31 26.42
N THR A 143 -20.45 -6.26 27.33
CA THR A 143 -19.80 -7.53 27.02
C THR A 143 -20.78 -8.52 26.38
N VAL A 144 -20.38 -9.16 25.28
CA VAL A 144 -21.19 -10.19 24.58
C VAL A 144 -20.58 -11.59 24.62
N ALA A 145 -19.28 -11.69 24.88
CA ALA A 145 -18.62 -12.97 25.12
C ALA A 145 -17.41 -12.78 26.05
N GLY A 146 -17.14 -13.78 26.88
CA GLY A 146 -15.98 -13.77 27.79
C GLY A 146 -16.29 -13.24 29.19
N ILE A 147 -15.82 -13.94 30.22
CA ILE A 147 -15.89 -13.50 31.62
C ILE A 147 -14.66 -12.68 32.05
N GLY A 148 -13.65 -12.57 31.20
CA GLY A 148 -12.38 -11.87 31.47
C GLY A 148 -11.31 -12.68 32.18
N ALA A 149 -11.59 -13.94 32.51
CA ALA A 149 -10.57 -14.91 32.88
C ALA A 149 -10.11 -15.67 31.63
N PHE A 150 -8.79 -15.78 31.44
CA PHE A 150 -8.24 -16.57 30.35
C PHE A 150 -8.52 -18.06 30.55
N GLY A 151 -8.88 -18.77 29.48
CA GLY A 151 -9.10 -20.22 29.52
C GLY A 151 -10.20 -20.66 28.55
N TYR A 152 -10.63 -21.91 28.69
CA TYR A 152 -11.71 -22.53 27.94
C TYR A 152 -12.54 -23.40 28.90
N ASN A 153 -13.85 -23.13 29.00
CA ASN A 153 -14.76 -23.83 29.91
C ASN A 153 -15.89 -24.58 29.18
N GLY A 154 -15.67 -24.94 27.90
CA GLY A 154 -16.61 -25.73 27.11
C GLY A 154 -17.43 -24.93 26.11
N ASP A 155 -18.31 -25.67 25.44
CA ASP A 155 -19.25 -25.19 24.41
C ASP A 155 -20.70 -25.39 24.89
N ASN A 156 -21.65 -24.80 24.15
CA ASN A 156 -23.09 -24.81 24.43
C ASN A 156 -23.49 -24.13 25.75
N ILE A 157 -22.67 -23.18 26.20
CA ILE A 157 -22.95 -22.29 27.33
C ILE A 157 -23.25 -20.87 26.81
N ALA A 158 -23.86 -20.03 27.64
CA ALA A 158 -24.03 -18.62 27.33
C ALA A 158 -22.65 -17.96 27.11
N ALA A 159 -22.47 -17.24 26.01
CA ALA A 159 -21.18 -16.67 25.60
C ALA A 159 -20.62 -15.70 26.64
N VAL A 160 -21.48 -14.93 27.32
CA VAL A 160 -21.11 -14.04 28.43
C VAL A 160 -20.55 -14.76 29.66
N ASN A 161 -20.78 -16.08 29.77
CA ASN A 161 -20.24 -16.94 30.84
C ASN A 161 -19.03 -17.77 30.37
N ALA A 162 -18.63 -17.64 29.11
CA ALA A 162 -17.52 -18.40 28.55
C ALA A 162 -16.17 -17.81 28.98
N GLN A 163 -15.15 -18.67 29.09
CA GLN A 163 -13.76 -18.24 29.12
C GLN A 163 -13.26 -18.16 27.67
N LEU A 164 -12.58 -17.06 27.37
CA LEU A 164 -11.85 -16.83 26.12
C LEU A 164 -10.39 -16.57 26.49
N ASN A 165 -9.46 -16.77 25.57
CA ASN A 165 -8.05 -16.51 25.79
C ASN A 165 -7.47 -15.71 24.62
N ARG A 166 -7.36 -14.39 24.83
CA ARG A 166 -6.87 -13.41 23.85
C ARG A 166 -7.66 -13.52 22.54
N PRO A 167 -8.95 -13.14 22.52
CA PRO A 167 -9.69 -13.03 21.28
C PRO A 167 -9.01 -11.98 20.40
N THR A 168 -8.58 -12.34 19.19
CA THR A 168 -7.79 -11.45 18.32
C THR A 168 -8.60 -10.89 17.16
N SER A 169 -9.60 -11.62 16.67
CA SER A 169 -10.44 -11.21 15.54
C SER A 169 -11.89 -11.59 15.75
N VAL A 170 -12.78 -10.81 15.15
CA VAL A 170 -14.23 -10.97 15.20
C VAL A 170 -14.85 -10.79 13.81
N ALA A 171 -15.81 -11.64 13.44
CA ALA A 171 -16.54 -11.54 12.19
C ALA A 171 -18.03 -11.86 12.39
N ILE A 172 -18.91 -11.32 11.56
CA ILE A 172 -20.35 -11.63 11.58
C ILE A 172 -20.69 -12.42 10.33
N ASP A 173 -21.34 -13.57 10.48
CA ASP A 173 -21.84 -14.34 9.34
C ASP A 173 -23.15 -13.79 8.77
N GLY A 174 -23.54 -14.27 7.59
CA GLY A 174 -24.79 -13.87 6.92
C GLY A 174 -26.06 -14.22 7.70
N SER A 175 -25.97 -15.02 8.77
CA SER A 175 -27.07 -15.33 9.69
C SER A 175 -27.03 -14.46 10.96
N GLY A 176 -26.08 -13.53 11.08
CA GLY A 176 -25.91 -12.67 12.24
C GLY A 176 -25.21 -13.33 13.43
N ASN A 177 -24.57 -14.48 13.25
CA ASN A 177 -23.75 -15.09 14.31
C ASN A 177 -22.37 -14.42 14.37
N LEU A 178 -21.84 -14.28 15.58
CA LEU A 178 -20.51 -13.72 15.82
C LEU A 178 -19.47 -14.83 15.87
N LEU A 179 -18.48 -14.80 14.97
CA LEU A 179 -17.28 -15.62 15.04
C LEU A 179 -16.17 -14.89 15.78
N ILE A 180 -15.35 -15.65 16.50
CA ILE A 180 -14.29 -15.15 17.36
C ILE A 180 -13.05 -16.03 17.16
N ALA A 181 -11.93 -15.43 16.78
CA ALA A 181 -10.63 -16.09 16.84
C ALA A 181 -10.13 -16.11 18.29
N ASP A 182 -10.32 -17.24 18.97
CA ASP A 182 -9.92 -17.47 20.37
C ASP A 182 -8.47 -17.96 20.38
N ALA A 183 -7.56 -17.06 20.01
CA ALA A 183 -6.24 -17.37 19.45
C ALA A 183 -5.37 -18.23 20.37
N SER A 184 -5.26 -17.85 21.64
CA SER A 184 -4.44 -18.59 22.62
C SER A 184 -5.12 -19.87 23.14
N ASN A 185 -6.40 -20.07 22.82
CA ASN A 185 -7.07 -21.36 22.98
C ASN A 185 -7.05 -22.19 21.70
N HIS A 186 -6.43 -21.71 20.61
CA HIS A 186 -6.28 -22.43 19.34
C HIS A 186 -7.60 -22.90 18.72
N ARG A 187 -8.61 -22.03 18.80
CA ARG A 187 -9.98 -22.30 18.35
C ARG A 187 -10.57 -21.11 17.61
N ILE A 188 -11.48 -21.37 16.69
CA ILE A 188 -12.48 -20.41 16.26
C ILE A 188 -13.80 -20.75 16.95
N ARG A 189 -14.38 -19.75 17.62
CA ARG A 189 -15.63 -19.87 18.37
C ARG A 189 -16.75 -19.15 17.62
N LYS A 190 -17.99 -19.61 17.76
CA LYS A 190 -19.18 -18.98 17.20
C LYS A 190 -20.20 -18.75 18.31
N VAL A 191 -20.67 -17.52 18.45
CA VAL A 191 -21.80 -17.12 19.28
C VAL A 191 -23.03 -17.02 18.39
N SER A 192 -24.01 -17.89 18.62
CA SER A 192 -25.26 -17.87 17.87
C SER A 192 -26.17 -16.72 18.28
N ALA A 193 -27.19 -16.42 17.47
CA ALA A 193 -28.20 -15.38 17.77
C ALA A 193 -28.91 -15.55 19.14
N ASN A 194 -28.98 -16.77 19.67
CA ASN A 194 -29.51 -17.05 21.02
C ASN A 194 -28.49 -16.81 22.16
N GLY A 195 -27.28 -16.36 21.85
CA GLY A 195 -26.24 -16.04 22.81
C GLY A 195 -25.38 -17.21 23.29
N ASN A 196 -25.52 -18.41 22.73
CA ASN A 196 -24.68 -19.57 23.09
C ASN A 196 -23.38 -19.61 22.28
N ILE A 197 -22.28 -20.02 22.91
CA ILE A 197 -20.97 -20.17 22.25
C ILE A 197 -20.66 -21.64 21.92
N THR A 198 -20.06 -21.89 20.75
CA THR A 198 -19.63 -23.21 20.28
C THR A 198 -18.29 -23.11 19.55
N THR A 199 -17.55 -24.21 19.41
CA THR A 199 -16.34 -24.28 18.58
C THR A 199 -16.70 -24.69 17.15
N VAL A 200 -16.22 -23.94 16.15
CA VAL A 200 -16.44 -24.24 14.72
C VAL A 200 -15.17 -24.71 14.01
N ALA A 201 -13.99 -24.39 14.54
CA ALA A 201 -12.72 -24.92 14.05
C ALA A 201 -11.68 -24.97 15.18
N GLY A 202 -10.76 -25.93 15.11
CA GLY A 202 -9.72 -26.11 16.11
C GLY A 202 -10.18 -27.01 17.28
N ASN A 203 -9.34 -27.98 17.65
CA ASN A 203 -9.58 -28.87 18.79
C ASN A 203 -8.98 -28.34 20.11
N GLY A 204 -8.24 -27.22 20.05
CA GLY A 204 -7.57 -26.61 21.20
C GLY A 204 -6.15 -27.07 21.48
N VAL A 205 -5.64 -28.01 20.70
CA VAL A 205 -4.25 -28.43 20.76
C VAL A 205 -3.48 -27.63 19.72
N ALA A 206 -2.43 -26.93 20.17
CA ALA A 206 -1.50 -26.22 19.29
C ALA A 206 -0.85 -27.20 18.30
N GLY A 207 -1.06 -27.01 17.01
CA GLY A 207 -0.46 -27.86 16.00
C GLY A 207 -1.08 -27.65 14.62
N TYR A 208 -0.63 -28.44 13.65
CA TYR A 208 -1.06 -28.36 12.25
C TYR A 208 -1.55 -29.73 11.78
N SER A 209 -2.87 -29.91 11.66
CA SER A 209 -3.46 -31.18 11.24
C SER A 209 -4.85 -30.99 10.59
N GLY A 210 -5.43 -32.09 10.09
CA GLY A 210 -6.84 -32.14 9.71
C GLY A 210 -7.18 -31.59 8.33
N ASN A 211 -6.20 -31.28 7.46
CA ASN A 211 -6.47 -30.87 6.08
C ASN A 211 -7.30 -31.94 5.33
N GLY A 212 -8.43 -31.53 4.75
CA GLY A 212 -9.43 -32.40 4.13
C GLY A 212 -10.41 -33.07 5.10
N GLY A 213 -10.29 -32.84 6.41
CA GLY A 213 -11.15 -33.41 7.46
C GLY A 213 -12.14 -32.41 8.05
N LEU A 214 -12.72 -32.76 9.21
CA LEU A 214 -13.63 -31.88 9.95
C LEU A 214 -12.87 -30.77 10.68
N ALA A 215 -13.32 -29.53 10.51
CA ALA A 215 -12.70 -28.33 11.09
C ALA A 215 -12.57 -28.40 12.62
N THR A 216 -13.56 -28.95 13.32
CA THR A 216 -13.58 -29.09 14.79
C THR A 216 -12.57 -30.12 15.32
N THR A 217 -12.08 -31.02 14.47
CA THR A 217 -11.08 -32.03 14.84
C THR A 217 -9.65 -31.61 14.51
N ALA A 218 -9.48 -30.64 13.62
CA ALA A 218 -8.18 -30.12 13.22
C ALA A 218 -7.48 -29.38 14.36
N SER A 219 -6.15 -29.46 14.39
CA SER A 219 -5.34 -28.57 15.22
C SER A 219 -5.02 -27.28 14.46
N LEU A 220 -5.15 -26.17 15.18
CA LEU A 220 -4.74 -24.83 14.77
C LEU A 220 -3.63 -24.36 15.73
N ARG A 221 -2.89 -23.30 15.36
CA ARG A 221 -1.87 -22.70 16.20
C ARG A 221 -1.90 -21.19 16.09
N PHE A 222 -2.38 -20.55 17.15
CA PHE A 222 -2.62 -19.11 17.21
C PHE A 222 -3.37 -18.59 15.98
N PRO A 223 -4.63 -19.03 15.73
CA PRO A 223 -5.44 -18.41 14.68
C PRO A 223 -5.68 -16.94 15.05
N VAL A 224 -5.28 -16.00 14.18
CA VAL A 224 -5.31 -14.56 14.49
C VAL A 224 -6.50 -13.87 13.80
N GLY A 225 -6.42 -13.64 12.50
CA GLY A 225 -7.48 -13.03 11.69
C GLY A 225 -8.46 -14.05 11.11
N ILE A 226 -9.71 -13.65 10.99
CA ILE A 226 -10.77 -14.43 10.34
C ILE A 226 -11.60 -13.57 9.38
N ALA A 227 -12.01 -14.15 8.25
CA ALA A 227 -12.96 -13.52 7.34
C ALA A 227 -13.90 -14.54 6.71
N LEU A 228 -15.04 -14.07 6.24
CA LEU A 228 -16.01 -14.86 5.49
C LEU A 228 -16.08 -14.35 4.05
N ASP A 229 -16.25 -15.26 3.09
CA ASP A 229 -16.70 -14.88 1.76
C ASP A 229 -18.25 -14.78 1.68
N ALA A 230 -18.75 -14.41 0.51
CA ALA A 230 -20.18 -14.27 0.24
C ALA A 230 -20.96 -15.60 0.31
N VAL A 231 -20.29 -16.76 0.20
CA VAL A 231 -20.90 -18.09 0.27
C VAL A 231 -20.88 -18.63 1.70
N GLY A 232 -20.11 -17.99 2.60
CA GLY A 232 -19.96 -18.35 3.99
C GLY A 232 -18.78 -19.30 4.27
N ASN A 233 -17.82 -19.41 3.35
CA ASN A 233 -16.54 -20.04 3.67
C ASN A 233 -15.78 -19.15 4.66
N LEU A 234 -15.30 -19.75 5.75
CA LEU A 234 -14.51 -19.09 6.78
C LEU A 234 -13.03 -19.26 6.49
N TYR A 235 -12.33 -18.16 6.23
CA TYR A 235 -10.88 -18.11 6.12
C TYR A 235 -10.27 -17.77 7.47
N ILE A 236 -9.22 -18.51 7.85
CA ILE A 236 -8.54 -18.41 9.15
C ILE A 236 -7.07 -18.22 8.88
N ALA A 237 -6.51 -17.10 9.32
CA ALA A 237 -5.07 -16.90 9.37
C ALA A 237 -4.49 -17.73 10.54
N ASP A 238 -4.08 -18.96 10.25
CA ASP A 238 -3.50 -19.91 11.21
C ASP A 238 -2.02 -19.57 11.41
N ALA A 239 -1.78 -18.41 12.04
CA ALA A 239 -0.54 -17.66 11.97
C ALA A 239 0.68 -18.46 12.42
N GLY A 240 0.55 -19.20 13.52
CA GLY A 240 1.63 -20.03 14.06
C GLY A 240 1.93 -21.27 13.23
N ASN A 241 1.07 -21.62 12.26
CA ASN A 241 1.30 -22.66 11.28
C ASN A 241 1.70 -22.11 9.89
N HIS A 242 1.78 -20.79 9.74
CA HIS A 242 2.17 -20.12 8.50
C HIS A 242 1.28 -20.48 7.29
N VAL A 243 -0.02 -20.63 7.54
CA VAL A 243 -1.01 -20.96 6.50
C VAL A 243 -2.29 -20.14 6.70
N VAL A 244 -3.06 -20.01 5.63
CA VAL A 244 -4.48 -19.62 5.69
C VAL A 244 -5.31 -20.87 5.46
N ARG A 245 -6.21 -21.17 6.40
CA ARG A 245 -7.14 -22.31 6.34
C ARG A 245 -8.50 -21.83 5.86
N GLU A 246 -9.18 -22.63 5.06
CA GLU A 246 -10.58 -22.44 4.67
C GLU A 246 -11.44 -23.48 5.36
N VAL A 247 -12.54 -23.05 5.97
CA VAL A 247 -13.59 -23.91 6.51
C VAL A 247 -14.85 -23.70 5.69
N THR A 248 -15.31 -24.74 5.02
CA THR A 248 -16.53 -24.68 4.21
C THR A 248 -17.78 -24.62 5.10
N PRO A 249 -18.94 -24.15 4.58
CA PRO A 249 -20.21 -24.22 5.30
C PRO A 249 -20.58 -25.64 5.78
N GLY A 250 -20.09 -26.67 5.09
CA GLY A 250 -20.25 -28.08 5.49
C GLY A 250 -19.34 -28.54 6.64
N GLY A 251 -18.45 -27.67 7.13
CA GLY A 251 -17.53 -27.95 8.24
C GLY A 251 -16.23 -28.66 7.85
N GLY A 252 -15.92 -28.77 6.55
CA GLY A 252 -14.65 -29.31 6.08
C GLY A 252 -13.54 -28.24 6.13
N ILE A 253 -12.31 -28.60 6.48
CA ILE A 253 -11.18 -27.66 6.55
C ILE A 253 -10.08 -28.00 5.52
N PHE A 254 -9.61 -26.99 4.78
CA PHE A 254 -8.58 -27.10 3.75
C PHE A 254 -7.54 -26.00 3.90
N ASN A 255 -6.41 -26.12 3.20
CA ASN A 255 -5.46 -25.03 3.04
C ASN A 255 -5.89 -24.15 1.87
N ALA A 256 -6.18 -22.88 2.15
CA ALA A 256 -6.42 -21.87 1.13
C ALA A 256 -5.09 -21.32 0.57
N ALA A 257 -4.12 -21.10 1.46
CA ALA A 257 -2.79 -20.61 1.10
C ALA A 257 -1.73 -21.05 2.12
N GLY A 258 -0.48 -21.10 1.69
CA GLY A 258 0.65 -21.50 2.54
C GLY A 258 0.87 -23.02 2.54
N ASN A 259 2.13 -23.41 2.61
CA ASN A 259 2.56 -24.82 2.62
C ASN A 259 2.84 -25.38 4.04
N GLY A 260 2.77 -24.55 5.08
CA GLY A 260 3.02 -24.94 6.47
C GLY A 260 4.48 -25.25 6.81
N VAL A 261 5.42 -24.93 5.91
CA VAL A 261 6.86 -25.05 6.23
C VAL A 261 7.20 -24.10 7.37
N GLY A 262 7.83 -24.63 8.42
CA GLY A 262 8.12 -23.87 9.65
C GLY A 262 6.95 -23.85 10.64
N ALA A 263 5.88 -24.62 10.43
CA ALA A 263 4.77 -24.66 11.37
C ALA A 263 5.25 -24.91 12.83
N GLY A 264 4.90 -23.99 13.72
CA GLY A 264 5.31 -24.03 15.12
C GLY A 264 6.62 -23.34 15.47
N THR A 265 7.28 -22.70 14.51
CA THR A 265 8.45 -21.83 14.72
C THR A 265 8.14 -20.41 14.21
N ASP A 266 9.08 -19.49 14.41
CA ASP A 266 9.03 -18.14 13.80
C ASP A 266 9.77 -18.10 12.45
N THR A 267 9.97 -19.25 11.80
CA THR A 267 10.75 -19.41 10.57
C THR A 267 9.89 -19.87 9.40
N GLY A 268 8.97 -19.02 8.97
CA GLY A 268 8.25 -19.20 7.70
C GLY A 268 9.12 -18.88 6.47
N SER A 269 8.49 -18.85 5.30
CA SER A 269 9.17 -18.59 4.01
C SER A 269 8.36 -17.61 3.16
N PHE A 270 8.98 -17.09 2.09
CA PHE A 270 8.30 -16.38 1.02
C PHE A 270 8.63 -17.05 -0.32
N SER A 271 7.62 -17.53 -1.03
CA SER A 271 7.77 -18.13 -2.36
C SER A 271 6.43 -18.26 -3.09
N GLY A 272 6.47 -18.78 -4.32
CA GLY A 272 5.28 -19.33 -5.00
C GLY A 272 4.46 -18.35 -5.83
N ASP A 273 4.93 -17.12 -6.04
CA ASP A 273 4.23 -16.16 -6.92
C ASP A 273 4.04 -16.74 -8.33
N GLY A 274 2.81 -16.64 -8.84
CA GLY A 274 2.37 -17.25 -10.10
C GLY A 274 1.98 -18.74 -10.00
N GLY A 275 2.19 -19.38 -8.85
CA GLY A 275 1.85 -20.78 -8.60
C GLY A 275 0.62 -20.98 -7.69
N ALA A 276 0.34 -22.24 -7.36
CA ALA A 276 -0.78 -22.61 -6.50
C ALA A 276 -0.58 -22.09 -5.05
N ALA A 277 -1.61 -21.46 -4.50
CA ALA A 277 -1.56 -20.79 -3.20
C ALA A 277 -1.19 -21.72 -2.04
N PHE A 278 -1.71 -22.95 -2.01
CA PHE A 278 -1.42 -23.96 -0.98
C PHE A 278 0.02 -24.50 -1.03
N SER A 279 0.81 -24.15 -2.05
CA SER A 279 2.22 -24.55 -2.17
C SER A 279 3.20 -23.41 -1.83
N ALA A 280 2.71 -22.17 -1.72
CA ALA A 280 3.53 -21.01 -1.44
C ALA A 280 4.04 -20.96 0.01
N GLY A 281 5.20 -20.32 0.20
CA GLY A 281 5.64 -19.91 1.53
C GLY A 281 4.88 -18.67 2.00
N LEU A 282 4.34 -18.76 3.22
CA LEU A 282 3.92 -17.62 4.04
C LEU A 282 4.75 -17.60 5.33
N ASN A 283 4.75 -16.49 6.03
CA ASN A 283 5.40 -16.33 7.32
C ASN A 283 4.53 -15.49 8.26
N THR A 284 3.92 -16.19 9.22
CA THR A 284 3.01 -15.63 10.23
C THR A 284 1.95 -14.72 9.59
N PRO A 285 1.04 -15.27 8.76
CA PRO A 285 -0.07 -14.48 8.27
C PRO A 285 -0.95 -14.09 9.45
N GLU A 286 -1.10 -12.79 9.75
CA GLU A 286 -1.92 -12.36 10.89
C GLU A 286 -3.36 -12.05 10.50
N ASP A 287 -3.65 -11.75 9.23
CA ASP A 287 -5.00 -11.40 8.80
C ASP A 287 -5.30 -11.78 7.34
N VAL A 288 -6.58 -11.94 7.04
CA VAL A 288 -7.10 -12.33 5.73
C VAL A 288 -8.45 -11.67 5.47
N VAL A 289 -8.70 -11.25 4.24
CA VAL A 289 -10.02 -10.77 3.78
C VAL A 289 -10.33 -11.31 2.40
N ALA A 290 -11.60 -11.64 2.16
CA ALA A 290 -12.10 -12.09 0.86
C ALA A 290 -12.94 -10.99 0.20
N ASP A 291 -12.74 -10.75 -1.10
CA ASP A 291 -13.67 -9.92 -1.88
C ASP A 291 -14.89 -10.73 -2.35
N SER A 292 -15.88 -10.02 -2.90
CA SER A 292 -17.11 -10.65 -3.43
C SER A 292 -16.87 -11.60 -4.63
N ALA A 293 -15.70 -11.52 -5.28
CA ALA A 293 -15.31 -12.41 -6.37
C ALA A 293 -14.56 -13.66 -5.87
N GLY A 294 -14.34 -13.80 -4.55
CA GLY A 294 -13.60 -14.90 -3.94
C GLY A 294 -12.08 -14.73 -4.02
N THR A 295 -11.58 -13.53 -4.33
CA THR A 295 -10.15 -13.22 -4.19
C THR A 295 -9.82 -13.07 -2.71
N LEU A 296 -8.74 -13.69 -2.25
CA LEU A 296 -8.22 -13.49 -0.90
C LEU A 296 -7.06 -12.50 -0.89
N PHE A 297 -7.04 -11.63 0.09
CA PHE A 297 -5.90 -10.80 0.45
C PHE A 297 -5.40 -11.23 1.82
N ILE A 298 -4.10 -11.44 1.95
CA ILE A 298 -3.47 -12.02 3.13
C ILE A 298 -2.37 -11.08 3.60
N ALA A 299 -2.42 -10.68 4.86
CA ALA A 299 -1.32 -9.97 5.52
C ALA A 299 -0.23 -10.99 5.87
N ASP A 300 0.77 -11.15 5.00
CA ASP A 300 1.93 -12.03 5.20
C ASP A 300 2.97 -11.30 6.06
N THR A 301 2.61 -11.14 7.33
CA THR A 301 3.11 -10.10 8.24
C THR A 301 4.61 -10.16 8.44
N ALA A 302 5.16 -11.31 8.80
CA ALA A 302 6.60 -11.43 9.05
C ALA A 302 7.43 -11.37 7.75
N ASN A 303 6.79 -11.53 6.59
CA ASN A 303 7.39 -11.29 5.29
C ASN A 303 7.23 -9.84 4.80
N ASN A 304 6.60 -8.94 5.56
CA ASN A 304 6.34 -7.53 5.20
C ASN A 304 5.65 -7.36 3.84
N ARG A 305 4.68 -8.22 3.55
CA ARG A 305 3.95 -8.24 2.27
C ARG A 305 2.46 -8.43 2.48
N ILE A 306 1.70 -7.97 1.50
CA ILE A 306 0.34 -8.43 1.27
C ILE A 306 0.36 -9.40 0.09
N ARG A 307 -0.26 -10.56 0.26
CA ARG A 307 -0.41 -11.58 -0.79
C ARG A 307 -1.85 -11.58 -1.30
N LYS A 308 -2.02 -11.85 -2.59
CA LYS A 308 -3.33 -12.01 -3.23
C LYS A 308 -3.46 -13.42 -3.75
N VAL A 309 -4.56 -14.10 -3.47
CA VAL A 309 -4.95 -15.36 -4.10
C VAL A 309 -6.17 -15.08 -4.96
N ASN A 310 -6.07 -15.31 -6.26
CA ASN A 310 -7.23 -15.14 -7.15
C ASN A 310 -8.22 -16.32 -7.04
N SER A 311 -9.38 -16.18 -7.67
CA SER A 311 -10.43 -17.22 -7.68
C SER A 311 -10.00 -18.57 -8.27
N SER A 312 -8.89 -18.61 -9.03
CA SER A 312 -8.31 -19.84 -9.57
C SER A 312 -7.27 -20.48 -8.63
N GLY A 313 -7.06 -19.91 -7.43
CA GLY A 313 -6.12 -20.41 -6.44
C GLY A 313 -4.65 -20.07 -6.74
N VAL A 314 -4.38 -19.10 -7.62
CA VAL A 314 -3.01 -18.63 -7.91
C VAL A 314 -2.65 -17.47 -6.98
N ILE A 315 -1.48 -17.57 -6.34
CA ILE A 315 -0.98 -16.54 -5.41
C ILE A 315 0.02 -15.60 -6.07
N SER A 316 0.01 -14.34 -5.67
CA SER A 316 1.03 -13.35 -6.03
C SER A 316 1.25 -12.35 -4.91
N THR A 317 2.37 -11.62 -4.96
CA THR A 317 2.53 -10.39 -4.17
C THR A 317 1.59 -9.31 -4.68
N PHE A 318 0.84 -8.71 -3.75
CA PHE A 318 -0.08 -7.61 -4.01
C PHE A 318 0.52 -6.26 -3.60
N ALA A 319 1.26 -6.25 -2.49
CA ALA A 319 1.99 -5.09 -2.01
C ALA A 319 3.15 -5.49 -1.10
N GLY A 320 4.12 -4.59 -0.94
CA GLY A 320 5.28 -4.84 -0.10
C GLY A 320 6.44 -5.46 -0.88
N THR A 321 7.64 -4.90 -0.72
CA THR A 321 8.88 -5.51 -1.25
C THR A 321 9.42 -6.62 -0.35
N GLY A 322 8.95 -6.68 0.90
CA GLY A 322 9.44 -7.54 1.97
C GLY A 322 10.51 -6.92 2.86
N SER A 323 10.98 -5.71 2.55
CA SER A 323 11.83 -4.94 3.46
C SER A 323 11.00 -4.24 4.53
N ASN A 324 11.43 -4.35 5.79
CA ASN A 324 10.82 -3.72 6.96
C ASN A 324 11.11 -2.22 7.02
N SER A 325 10.34 -1.42 6.28
CA SER A 325 10.51 0.03 6.24
C SER A 325 9.19 0.73 5.88
N PHE A 326 9.25 2.05 5.70
CA PHE A 326 8.14 2.87 5.19
C PHE A 326 8.58 3.66 3.96
N SER A 327 7.98 3.38 2.80
CA SER A 327 8.20 4.09 1.54
C SER A 327 7.07 3.81 0.53
N GLY A 328 7.08 4.53 -0.59
CA GLY A 328 6.25 4.25 -1.77
C GLY A 328 4.79 4.72 -1.68
N ASP A 329 4.45 5.58 -0.72
CA ASP A 329 3.16 6.27 -0.76
C ASP A 329 3.09 7.18 -2.00
N GLY A 330 2.02 7.04 -2.78
CA GLY A 330 1.86 7.68 -4.09
C GLY A 330 2.37 6.83 -5.25
N ASP A 331 3.08 5.73 -4.98
CA ASP A 331 3.65 4.83 -5.98
C ASP A 331 2.90 3.50 -6.06
N VAL A 332 3.36 2.62 -6.95
CA VAL A 332 2.83 1.27 -7.12
C VAL A 332 3.01 0.43 -5.85
N ALA A 333 1.95 -0.21 -5.39
CA ALA A 333 1.88 -0.91 -4.10
C ALA A 333 2.92 -2.04 -3.95
N VAL A 334 3.28 -2.75 -5.03
CA VAL A 334 4.30 -3.82 -5.00
C VAL A 334 5.72 -3.29 -4.76
N LEU A 335 5.96 -2.00 -4.99
CA LEU A 335 7.26 -1.34 -4.76
C LEU A 335 7.34 -0.65 -3.40
N ALA A 336 6.23 -0.49 -2.71
CA ALA A 336 6.20 0.10 -1.39
C ALA A 336 6.81 -0.85 -0.34
N THR A 337 7.44 -0.29 0.69
CA THR A 337 7.86 -1.05 1.87
C THR A 337 6.77 -0.98 2.93
N LEU A 338 6.58 -2.10 3.63
CA LEU A 338 5.65 -2.26 4.76
C LEU A 338 6.48 -2.72 5.97
N ASN A 339 5.94 -2.58 7.17
CA ASN A 339 6.60 -3.05 8.37
C ASN A 339 5.61 -3.74 9.31
N PHE A 340 5.60 -5.07 9.24
CA PHE A 340 4.63 -5.94 9.91
C PHE A 340 3.18 -5.48 9.63
N PRO A 341 2.69 -5.65 8.40
CA PRO A 341 1.28 -5.41 8.11
C PRO A 341 0.42 -6.41 8.90
N TRP A 342 -0.38 -5.94 9.86
CA TRP A 342 -1.18 -6.81 10.76
C TRP A 342 -2.60 -7.03 10.32
N ALA A 343 -3.15 -6.12 9.52
CA ALA A 343 -4.55 -6.16 9.15
C ALA A 343 -4.72 -5.90 7.66
N VAL A 344 -5.73 -6.54 7.08
CA VAL A 344 -6.22 -6.28 5.73
C VAL A 344 -7.74 -6.16 5.75
N ALA A 345 -8.28 -5.10 5.14
CA ALA A 345 -9.72 -4.89 5.06
C ALA A 345 -10.12 -4.31 3.71
N LEU A 346 -11.32 -4.59 3.25
CA LEU A 346 -11.86 -4.01 2.01
C LEU A 346 -12.87 -2.91 2.34
N ASP A 347 -12.79 -1.79 1.63
CA ASP A 347 -13.90 -0.84 1.59
C ASP A 347 -14.95 -1.26 0.55
N ALA A 348 -16.10 -0.57 0.55
CA ALA A 348 -17.22 -0.88 -0.35
C ALA A 348 -16.88 -0.74 -1.84
N SER A 349 -15.80 -0.02 -2.17
CA SER A 349 -15.30 0.13 -3.54
C SER A 349 -14.23 -0.91 -3.90
N GLY A 350 -13.95 -1.86 -3.00
CA GLY A 350 -12.94 -2.90 -3.20
C GLY A 350 -11.50 -2.42 -3.03
N ASN A 351 -11.27 -1.24 -2.43
CA ASN A 351 -9.93 -0.83 -2.07
C ASN A 351 -9.46 -1.62 -0.85
N LEU A 352 -8.18 -1.98 -0.83
CA LEU A 352 -7.58 -2.71 0.28
C LEU A 352 -6.92 -1.77 1.27
N LEU A 353 -7.30 -1.85 2.53
CA LEU A 353 -6.68 -1.17 3.65
C LEU A 353 -5.71 -2.11 4.35
N ILE A 354 -4.59 -1.56 4.80
CA ILE A 354 -3.50 -2.28 5.47
C ILE A 354 -3.22 -1.58 6.79
N GLY A 355 -3.33 -2.29 7.90
CA GLY A 355 -2.74 -1.87 9.17
C GLY A 355 -1.23 -2.04 9.10
N ASP A 356 -0.51 -1.01 8.65
CA ASP A 356 0.95 -1.00 8.51
C ASP A 356 1.60 -0.74 9.87
N GLY A 357 1.72 -1.85 10.60
CA GLY A 357 1.65 -1.88 12.03
C GLY A 357 2.77 -1.14 12.75
N PHE A 358 4.02 -1.51 12.48
CA PHE A 358 5.19 -0.84 13.08
C PHE A 358 5.50 0.49 12.41
N ASN A 359 4.89 0.76 11.25
CA ASN A 359 4.88 2.09 10.66
C ASN A 359 3.78 2.98 11.23
N ASN A 360 2.97 2.50 12.21
CA ASN A 360 1.92 3.26 12.89
C ASN A 360 0.95 3.99 11.94
N ARG A 361 0.55 3.30 10.88
CA ARG A 361 -0.28 3.85 9.79
C ARG A 361 -1.33 2.84 9.35
N VAL A 362 -2.43 3.36 8.84
CA VAL A 362 -3.33 2.62 7.96
C VAL A 362 -3.10 3.11 6.54
N ARG A 363 -2.73 2.19 5.64
CA ARG A 363 -2.46 2.49 4.22
C ARG A 363 -3.54 1.89 3.34
N LYS A 364 -3.90 2.57 2.27
CA LYS A 364 -4.92 2.20 1.30
C LYS A 364 -4.28 1.92 -0.04
N ILE A 365 -4.53 0.74 -0.58
CA ILE A 365 -4.27 0.37 -1.97
C ILE A 365 -5.56 0.56 -2.74
N SER A 366 -5.52 1.43 -3.73
CA SER A 366 -6.66 1.66 -4.59
C SER A 366 -6.48 0.86 -5.90
N PRO A 367 -7.53 0.19 -6.42
CA PRO A 367 -7.46 -0.46 -7.71
C PRO A 367 -7.04 0.54 -8.79
N ALA A 368 -6.26 0.04 -9.75
CA ALA A 368 -6.26 0.46 -11.14
C ALA A 368 -7.30 1.54 -11.50
N GLY A 369 -6.88 2.82 -11.54
CA GLY A 369 -7.74 3.93 -12.00
C GLY A 369 -8.49 4.71 -10.93
N ALA A 370 -8.31 4.42 -9.64
CA ALA A 370 -8.75 5.31 -8.57
C ALA A 370 -7.70 6.44 -8.37
N PRO A 371 -8.08 7.72 -8.45
CA PRO A 371 -7.15 8.81 -8.22
C PRO A 371 -6.60 8.74 -6.77
N PRO A 372 -5.29 8.94 -6.56
CA PRO A 372 -4.72 8.94 -5.23
C PRO A 372 -5.41 10.00 -4.35
N PRO A 373 -5.64 9.74 -3.06
CA PRO A 373 -5.93 10.81 -2.10
C PRO A 373 -4.78 11.80 -2.15
N VAL A 374 -5.10 13.06 -2.47
CA VAL A 374 -4.12 14.13 -2.54
C VAL A 374 -3.48 14.30 -1.15
N VAL A 375 -2.20 13.97 -1.03
CA VAL A 375 -1.38 14.42 0.09
C VAL A 375 -1.18 15.91 -0.09
N GLY A 376 -1.92 16.69 0.70
CA GLY A 376 -1.95 18.14 0.65
C GLY A 376 -3.24 18.67 0.02
N SER A 377 -4.35 18.58 0.75
CA SER A 377 -5.41 19.57 0.57
C SER A 377 -4.92 20.87 1.21
N PRO A 378 -4.55 21.92 0.46
CA PRO A 378 -4.78 23.25 1.00
C PRO A 378 -6.28 23.38 1.25
N SER A 379 -6.64 24.13 2.30
CA SER A 379 -8.01 24.62 2.52
C SER A 379 -8.62 25.14 1.21
N GLU A 380 -9.92 24.95 1.02
CA GLU A 380 -10.72 25.47 -0.10
C GLU A 380 -10.15 26.80 -0.63
N GLY A 381 -9.55 26.76 -1.83
CA GLY A 381 -9.03 27.93 -2.54
C GLY A 381 -7.53 27.96 -2.85
N GLY A 382 -6.72 27.02 -2.35
CA GLY A 382 -5.27 26.98 -2.67
C GLY A 382 -4.93 26.29 -4.00
N ALA A 383 -3.98 26.85 -4.76
CA ALA A 383 -3.48 26.22 -5.99
C ALA A 383 -2.62 24.97 -5.70
N PHE A 384 -2.69 23.97 -6.58
CA PHE A 384 -1.91 22.73 -6.54
C PHE A 384 -0.55 22.96 -7.21
N THR A 385 0.53 22.79 -6.47
CA THR A 385 1.89 22.99 -7.00
C THR A 385 2.54 21.67 -7.38
N TYR A 386 3.07 21.61 -8.60
CA TYR A 386 3.75 20.47 -9.18
C TYR A 386 5.17 20.85 -9.58
N TYR A 387 6.13 19.99 -9.31
CA TYR A 387 7.54 20.22 -9.56
C TYR A 387 8.10 19.14 -10.47
N PHE A 388 8.69 19.53 -11.59
CA PHE A 388 9.36 18.63 -12.51
C PHE A 388 10.86 18.83 -12.35
N ALA A 389 11.54 17.84 -11.78
CA ALA A 389 12.94 17.98 -11.39
C ALA A 389 13.92 18.10 -12.57
N HIS A 390 13.48 17.79 -13.79
CA HIS A 390 14.34 17.84 -14.97
C HIS A 390 13.56 18.12 -16.26
N LEU A 391 14.19 18.81 -17.19
CA LEU A 391 13.80 18.90 -18.60
C LEU A 391 15.06 19.17 -19.44
N ALA A 392 14.99 18.82 -20.74
CA ALA A 392 16.08 19.05 -21.68
C ALA A 392 15.56 19.49 -23.05
N LEU A 393 16.27 20.42 -23.69
CA LEU A 393 15.92 21.05 -24.96
C LEU A 393 17.18 21.31 -25.80
N GLY A 394 17.04 21.37 -27.12
CA GLY A 394 18.16 21.67 -28.03
C GLY A 394 19.18 20.55 -28.11
N GLY A 395 20.13 20.61 -29.06
CA GLY A 395 21.03 19.50 -29.39
C GLY A 395 20.27 18.20 -29.63
N ALA A 396 19.15 18.31 -30.33
CA ALA A 396 18.20 17.24 -30.64
C ALA A 396 17.43 16.68 -29.43
N TRP A 397 17.45 17.35 -28.27
CA TRP A 397 16.54 17.06 -27.17
C TRP A 397 15.18 17.72 -27.38
N GLN A 398 14.14 16.95 -27.11
CA GLN A 398 12.74 17.35 -27.07
C GLN A 398 12.18 17.06 -25.69
N THR A 399 11.31 17.93 -25.18
CA THR A 399 10.52 17.70 -23.97
C THR A 399 9.05 17.69 -24.33
N THR A 400 8.33 16.67 -23.86
CA THR A 400 6.87 16.56 -23.94
C THR A 400 6.29 16.85 -22.56
N LEU A 401 5.43 17.86 -22.45
CA LEU A 401 4.65 18.13 -21.26
C LEU A 401 3.28 17.49 -21.35
N THR A 402 2.90 16.80 -20.28
CA THR A 402 1.62 16.13 -20.14
C THR A 402 0.88 16.63 -18.91
N TYR A 403 -0.38 17.00 -19.10
CA TYR A 403 -1.36 17.18 -18.03
C TYR A 403 -2.58 16.31 -18.27
N ILE A 404 -3.12 15.75 -17.20
CA ILE A 404 -4.42 15.06 -17.19
C ILE A 404 -5.23 15.64 -16.05
N ASN A 405 -6.34 16.28 -16.36
CA ASN A 405 -7.25 16.81 -15.35
C ASN A 405 -8.05 15.66 -14.73
N ILE A 406 -7.82 15.40 -13.44
CA ILE A 406 -8.49 14.35 -12.69
C ILE A 406 -9.64 14.87 -11.82
N SER A 407 -10.01 16.14 -11.99
CA SER A 407 -11.13 16.76 -11.29
C SER A 407 -12.41 16.76 -12.15
N SER A 408 -13.54 16.96 -11.48
CA SER A 408 -14.84 17.20 -12.13
C SER A 408 -15.02 18.62 -12.65
N GLN A 409 -14.03 19.50 -12.44
CA GLN A 409 -14.06 20.90 -12.84
C GLN A 409 -13.03 21.18 -13.92
N THR A 410 -13.16 22.32 -14.59
CA THR A 410 -12.09 22.81 -15.48
C THR A 410 -10.88 23.21 -14.65
N VAL A 411 -9.70 22.78 -15.05
CA VAL A 411 -8.43 23.10 -14.38
C VAL A 411 -7.56 23.94 -15.28
N THR A 412 -7.03 25.03 -14.75
CA THR A 412 -6.01 25.85 -15.40
C THR A 412 -4.68 25.64 -14.69
N CYS A 413 -3.65 25.26 -15.44
CA CYS A 413 -2.28 25.10 -14.96
C CYS A 413 -1.39 26.18 -15.55
N GLN A 414 -0.72 26.95 -14.69
CA GLN A 414 0.35 27.87 -15.08
C GLN A 414 1.70 27.21 -14.80
N THR A 415 2.45 26.92 -15.85
CA THR A 415 3.77 26.27 -15.79
C THR A 415 4.86 27.29 -16.04
N ASN A 416 5.80 27.41 -15.11
CA ASN A 416 7.02 28.21 -15.23
C ASN A 416 8.23 27.28 -15.44
N PHE A 417 9.14 27.69 -16.33
CA PHE A 417 10.35 26.94 -16.66
C PHE A 417 11.58 27.70 -16.19
N PHE A 418 12.54 26.96 -15.63
CA PHE A 418 13.75 27.52 -15.03
C PHE A 418 14.98 26.79 -15.55
N ALA A 419 16.04 27.55 -15.85
CA ALA A 419 17.33 27.00 -16.25
C ALA A 419 18.11 26.48 -15.02
N ASP A 420 19.26 25.84 -15.25
CA ASP A 420 20.17 25.40 -14.18
C ASP A 420 20.52 26.51 -13.17
N SER A 421 20.62 27.75 -13.63
CA SER A 421 20.90 28.92 -12.78
C SER A 421 19.70 29.40 -11.95
N GLY A 422 18.50 28.87 -12.21
CA GLY A 422 17.22 29.36 -11.68
C GLY A 422 16.64 30.55 -12.41
N ALA A 423 17.30 31.04 -13.47
CA ALA A 423 16.74 32.07 -14.34
C ALA A 423 15.55 31.53 -15.15
N PRO A 424 14.58 32.37 -15.55
CA PRO A 424 13.50 31.96 -16.44
C PRO A 424 14.04 31.37 -17.75
N LEU A 425 13.55 30.18 -18.12
CA LEU A 425 13.99 29.45 -19.30
C LEU A 425 12.92 29.51 -20.38
N ALA A 426 13.19 30.18 -21.50
CA ALA A 426 12.25 30.24 -22.62
C ALA A 426 12.15 28.89 -23.35
N VAL A 427 10.95 28.29 -23.37
CA VAL A 427 10.67 27.02 -24.04
C VAL A 427 9.62 27.22 -25.12
N SER A 428 9.87 26.72 -26.34
CA SER A 428 8.86 26.68 -27.40
C SER A 428 8.19 25.32 -27.42
N PHE A 429 6.85 25.30 -27.34
CA PHE A 429 6.02 24.11 -27.48
C PHE A 429 5.05 24.27 -28.67
N GLY A 430 5.59 24.47 -29.88
CA GLY A 430 4.81 24.70 -31.09
C GLY A 430 4.36 26.16 -31.30
N GLY A 431 4.89 27.10 -30.51
CA GLY A 431 4.65 28.54 -30.62
C GLY A 431 5.90 29.36 -30.28
N ALA A 432 5.76 30.66 -30.06
CA ALA A 432 6.88 31.50 -29.61
C ALA A 432 7.44 30.96 -28.28
N ALA A 433 8.77 30.96 -28.13
CA ALA A 433 9.41 30.50 -26.90
C ALA A 433 9.03 31.43 -25.74
N ALA A 434 8.55 30.85 -24.64
CA ALA A 434 8.13 31.59 -23.45
C ALA A 434 8.63 30.88 -22.19
N SER A 435 8.96 31.64 -21.15
CA SER A 435 9.39 31.09 -19.85
C SER A 435 8.24 30.63 -18.96
N SER A 436 7.01 30.86 -19.40
CA SER A 436 5.82 30.29 -18.79
C SER A 436 4.76 30.00 -19.84
N ARG A 437 3.84 29.10 -19.51
CA ARG A 437 2.66 28.79 -20.31
C ARG A 437 1.46 28.56 -19.41
N THR A 438 0.26 28.77 -19.96
CA THR A 438 -0.99 28.51 -19.26
C THR A 438 -1.81 27.54 -20.09
N ASP A 439 -2.25 26.45 -19.47
CA ASP A 439 -3.02 25.39 -20.10
C ASP A 439 -4.33 25.21 -19.36
N THR A 440 -5.45 25.18 -20.10
CA THR A 440 -6.78 24.95 -19.53
C THR A 440 -7.31 23.62 -20.01
N LEU A 441 -7.66 22.75 -19.08
CA LEU A 441 -8.14 21.40 -19.31
C LEU A 441 -9.59 21.29 -18.83
N ALA A 442 -10.50 20.88 -19.71
CA ALA A 442 -11.85 20.50 -19.29
C ALA A 442 -11.80 19.33 -18.29
N ALA A 443 -12.89 19.09 -17.57
CA ALA A 443 -13.00 17.95 -16.65
C ALA A 443 -12.70 16.62 -17.40
N GLY A 444 -11.79 15.81 -16.85
CA GLY A 444 -11.31 14.57 -17.50
C GLY A 444 -10.44 14.77 -18.74
N GLY A 445 -10.18 16.00 -19.17
CA GLY A 445 -9.38 16.31 -20.35
C GLY A 445 -7.88 16.13 -20.13
N SER A 446 -7.13 15.98 -21.23
CA SER A 446 -5.67 15.91 -21.22
C SER A 446 -5.03 16.90 -22.19
N LEU A 447 -3.76 17.22 -21.93
CA LEU A 447 -2.87 17.98 -22.79
C LEU A 447 -1.60 17.16 -23.02
N HIS A 448 -1.16 17.09 -24.27
CA HIS A 448 0.17 16.60 -24.64
C HIS A 448 0.80 17.58 -25.61
N THR A 449 1.91 18.21 -25.21
CA THR A 449 2.53 19.30 -25.96
C THR A 449 4.03 19.11 -25.98
N GLN A 450 4.65 19.26 -27.15
CA GLN A 450 6.05 18.91 -27.37
C GLN A 450 6.85 20.14 -27.77
N SER A 451 8.08 20.23 -27.27
CA SER A 451 9.02 21.22 -27.72
C SER A 451 9.67 20.84 -29.06
N THR A 452 10.43 21.75 -29.66
CA THR A 452 11.16 21.48 -30.89
C THR A 452 12.47 20.73 -30.60
N ALA A 453 12.69 19.61 -31.30
CA ALA A 453 13.93 18.85 -31.25
C ALA A 453 15.00 19.43 -32.20
N ASP A 454 15.42 20.68 -32.01
CA ASP A 454 16.39 21.31 -32.92
C ASP A 454 17.81 20.74 -32.70
N PRO A 455 18.40 20.01 -33.67
CA PRO A 455 19.75 19.46 -33.55
C PRO A 455 20.84 20.54 -33.54
N ASN A 456 20.55 21.75 -34.01
CA ASN A 456 21.53 22.84 -34.12
C ASN A 456 21.44 23.81 -32.93
N ALA A 457 20.38 23.73 -32.13
CA ALA A 457 20.26 24.53 -30.92
C ALA A 457 21.23 24.05 -29.83
N ILE A 458 21.66 24.96 -28.97
CA ILE A 458 22.46 24.62 -27.79
C ILE A 458 21.61 23.76 -26.85
N VAL A 459 22.21 22.71 -26.27
CA VAL A 459 21.54 21.91 -25.24
C VAL A 459 21.32 22.77 -23.99
N VAL A 460 20.08 22.84 -23.53
CA VAL A 460 19.71 23.52 -22.29
C VAL A 460 18.93 22.55 -21.42
N THR A 461 19.33 22.50 -20.16
CA THR A 461 18.64 21.76 -19.10
C THR A 461 18.02 22.70 -18.09
N GLY A 462 17.09 22.16 -17.30
CA GLY A 462 16.42 22.93 -16.29
C GLY A 462 15.37 22.12 -15.56
N TRP A 463 14.44 22.83 -14.94
CA TRP A 463 13.32 22.27 -14.20
C TRP A 463 12.07 23.12 -14.43
N ALA A 464 10.91 22.61 -14.00
CA ALA A 464 9.66 23.34 -14.13
C ALA A 464 8.82 23.27 -12.86
N GLN A 465 8.00 24.29 -12.67
CA GLN A 465 6.98 24.34 -11.63
C GLN A 465 5.64 24.66 -12.26
N ALA A 466 4.58 23.93 -11.91
CA ALA A 466 3.24 24.26 -12.32
C ALA A 466 2.34 24.56 -11.11
N SER A 467 1.53 25.59 -11.23
CA SER A 467 0.47 25.94 -10.29
C SER A 467 -0.87 25.72 -10.97
N CYS A 468 -1.65 24.75 -10.49
CA CYS A 468 -2.93 24.38 -11.08
C CYS A 468 -4.11 24.75 -10.18
N SER A 469 -5.21 25.21 -10.77
CA SER A 469 -6.43 25.56 -10.04
C SER A 469 -7.19 24.34 -9.48
N GLY A 470 -6.79 23.14 -9.87
CA GLY A 470 -7.35 21.88 -9.41
C GLY A 470 -6.36 20.73 -9.66
N PRO A 471 -6.68 19.52 -9.18
CA PRO A 471 -5.77 18.40 -9.24
C PRO A 471 -5.60 17.89 -10.67
N VAL A 472 -4.34 17.69 -11.06
CA VAL A 472 -3.93 17.03 -12.31
C VAL A 472 -2.95 15.88 -12.02
N LYS A 473 -2.83 14.95 -12.96
CA LYS A 473 -1.58 14.20 -13.14
C LYS A 473 -0.70 14.96 -14.11
N ALA A 474 0.60 14.97 -13.81
CA ALA A 474 1.55 15.78 -14.55
C ALA A 474 2.88 15.04 -14.71
N SER A 475 3.42 15.05 -15.91
CA SER A 475 4.75 14.53 -16.18
C SER A 475 5.41 15.29 -17.34
N LEU A 476 6.75 15.22 -17.38
CA LEU A 476 7.52 15.46 -18.59
C LEU A 476 8.07 14.14 -19.11
N LEU A 477 8.26 14.06 -20.42
CA LEU A 477 9.10 13.06 -21.07
C LEU A 477 10.12 13.82 -21.90
N PHE A 478 11.41 13.62 -21.66
CA PHE A 478 12.44 14.22 -22.49
C PHE A 478 13.17 13.15 -23.29
N ARG A 479 13.41 13.43 -24.56
CA ARG A 479 13.85 12.47 -25.57
C ARG A 479 14.91 13.11 -26.45
N SER A 480 16.00 12.39 -26.71
CA SER A 480 17.02 12.79 -27.67
C SER A 480 16.80 12.12 -29.02
N PHE A 481 17.17 12.82 -30.08
CA PHE A 481 17.11 12.32 -31.44
C PHE A 481 18.51 12.25 -32.07
N GLN A 482 18.78 11.19 -32.81
CA GLN A 482 19.97 11.03 -33.62
C GLN A 482 19.55 10.70 -35.06
N GLY A 483 19.93 11.54 -36.03
CA GLY A 483 19.51 11.36 -37.43
C GLY A 483 18.00 11.40 -37.65
N GLY A 484 17.26 12.13 -36.79
CA GLY A 484 15.80 12.19 -36.82
C GLY A 484 15.08 11.01 -36.15
N VAL A 485 15.82 10.04 -35.60
CA VAL A 485 15.29 8.88 -34.90
C VAL A 485 15.48 9.06 -33.39
N ALA A 486 14.46 8.70 -32.59
CA ALA A 486 14.57 8.70 -31.14
C ALA A 486 15.68 7.74 -30.68
N TRP A 487 16.64 8.25 -29.90
CA TRP A 487 17.82 7.50 -29.48
C TRP A 487 17.79 7.13 -27.99
N ALA A 488 17.36 8.07 -27.13
CA ALA A 488 17.21 7.85 -25.71
C ALA A 488 16.07 8.72 -25.16
N GLU A 489 15.48 8.29 -24.06
CA GLU A 489 14.46 9.05 -23.35
C GLU A 489 14.49 8.77 -21.86
N ALA A 490 13.89 9.68 -21.09
CA ALA A 490 13.56 9.45 -19.70
C ALA A 490 12.32 10.25 -19.30
N GLY A 491 11.51 9.67 -18.43
CA GLY A 491 10.34 10.32 -17.86
C GLY A 491 10.66 11.07 -16.57
N VAL A 492 9.90 12.13 -16.32
CA VAL A 492 10.00 13.01 -15.16
C VAL A 492 8.62 13.19 -14.60
N ASN A 493 8.29 12.42 -13.57
CA ASN A 493 7.03 12.59 -12.86
C ASN A 493 7.04 13.87 -12.04
N ALA A 494 5.91 14.58 -12.01
CA ALA A 494 5.78 15.74 -11.14
C ALA A 494 5.72 15.32 -9.67
N MET A 495 6.58 15.91 -8.85
CA MET A 495 6.47 15.86 -7.39
C MET A 495 5.54 16.96 -6.90
N ILE A 496 4.76 16.70 -5.87
CA ILE A 496 3.91 17.70 -5.21
C ILE A 496 4.52 18.22 -3.90
N THR A 497 5.49 17.49 -3.35
CA THR A 497 6.14 17.80 -2.08
C THR A 497 7.66 17.69 -2.21
N PRO A 498 8.40 18.81 -2.12
CA PRO A 498 9.86 18.77 -1.97
C PRO A 498 10.26 18.07 -0.66
N MET A 499 11.39 17.36 -0.66
CA MET A 499 11.86 16.55 0.48
C MET A 499 13.33 16.82 0.80
N THR A 500 13.76 16.52 2.02
CA THR A 500 15.17 16.66 2.45
C THR A 500 15.97 15.37 2.35
N LYS A 501 15.33 14.25 1.99
CA LYS A 501 15.97 12.95 1.81
C LYS A 501 15.28 12.16 0.70
N PHE A 502 16.07 11.60 -0.20
CA PHE A 502 15.64 10.74 -1.30
C PHE A 502 16.60 9.55 -1.39
N VAL A 503 16.09 8.35 -1.68
CA VAL A 503 16.91 7.14 -1.90
C VAL A 503 16.41 6.40 -3.13
N THR A 504 17.31 6.00 -4.01
CA THR A 504 17.02 5.23 -5.24
C THR A 504 18.05 4.14 -5.47
N PHE A 505 17.69 3.10 -6.23
CA PHE A 505 18.68 2.18 -6.81
C PHE A 505 19.51 2.89 -7.88
N ALA A 506 20.75 2.45 -8.06
CA ALA A 506 21.62 2.98 -9.09
C ALA A 506 22.76 2.03 -9.48
N GLU A 507 23.20 2.22 -10.71
CA GLU A 507 24.40 1.68 -11.31
C GLU A 507 25.25 2.82 -11.92
N GLN A 508 26.39 2.49 -12.52
CA GLN A 508 27.36 3.50 -12.98
C GLN A 508 26.78 4.55 -13.93
N ARG A 509 25.80 4.18 -14.76
CA ARG A 509 25.17 5.05 -15.76
C ARG A 509 23.88 5.72 -15.29
N THR A 510 23.48 5.51 -14.03
CA THR A 510 22.32 6.20 -13.48
C THR A 510 22.61 7.70 -13.40
N GLY A 511 21.74 8.48 -14.03
CA GLY A 511 21.72 9.92 -13.88
C GLY A 511 20.92 10.32 -12.65
N ILE A 512 21.18 11.51 -12.13
CA ILE A 512 20.34 12.15 -11.14
C ILE A 512 20.06 13.58 -11.58
N ALA A 513 18.90 14.09 -11.23
CA ALA A 513 18.55 15.50 -11.34
C ALA A 513 17.95 15.98 -10.02
N TYR A 514 18.16 17.25 -9.70
CA TYR A 514 17.58 17.89 -8.54
C TYR A 514 17.39 19.39 -8.79
N ALA A 515 16.35 19.95 -8.18
CA ALA A 515 16.09 21.38 -8.22
C ALA A 515 15.72 21.90 -6.84
N ASN A 516 16.09 23.15 -6.56
CA ASN A 516 15.84 23.81 -5.30
C ASN A 516 14.70 24.82 -5.44
N PRO A 517 13.44 24.46 -5.14
CA PRO A 517 12.34 25.40 -5.15
C PRO A 517 12.33 26.33 -3.93
N SER A 518 13.25 26.15 -2.97
CA SER A 518 13.36 27.00 -1.77
C SER A 518 13.95 28.37 -2.10
N ALA A 519 13.61 29.36 -1.27
CA ALA A 519 14.24 30.67 -1.25
C ALA A 519 15.66 30.67 -0.63
N GLN A 520 16.08 29.54 -0.04
CA GLN A 520 17.39 29.40 0.60
C GLN A 520 18.28 28.43 -0.19
N PRO A 521 19.61 28.66 -0.25
CA PRO A 521 20.54 27.68 -0.79
C PRO A 521 20.46 26.34 -0.04
N ALA A 522 20.51 25.24 -0.80
CA ALA A 522 20.55 23.87 -0.26
C ALA A 522 21.98 23.33 -0.31
N LEU A 523 22.47 22.80 0.80
CA LEU A 523 23.62 21.89 0.76
C LEU A 523 23.08 20.50 0.45
N VAL A 524 23.36 19.99 -0.74
CA VAL A 524 22.91 18.69 -1.23
C VAL A 524 24.06 17.70 -1.12
N THR A 525 23.86 16.62 -0.39
CA THR A 525 24.82 15.52 -0.25
C THR A 525 24.31 14.31 -1.03
N VAL A 526 25.09 13.85 -2.00
CA VAL A 526 24.84 12.65 -2.79
C VAL A 526 25.77 11.56 -2.29
N THR A 527 25.22 10.44 -1.83
CA THR A 527 25.98 9.33 -1.23
C THR A 527 25.64 8.03 -1.96
N ALA A 528 26.65 7.39 -2.54
CA ALA A 528 26.55 6.01 -3.01
C ALA A 528 26.74 5.05 -1.84
N MET A 529 25.84 4.08 -1.70
CA MET A 529 25.85 3.06 -0.67
C MET A 529 25.87 1.67 -1.32
N ASN A 530 26.64 0.75 -0.75
CA ASN A 530 26.66 -0.65 -1.16
C ASN A 530 25.41 -1.41 -0.66
N ALA A 531 25.26 -2.67 -1.06
CA ALA A 531 24.13 -3.51 -0.67
C ALA A 531 24.00 -3.76 0.85
N ALA A 532 25.07 -3.58 1.61
CA ALA A 532 25.08 -3.67 3.08
C ALA A 532 24.82 -2.31 3.77
N GLY A 533 24.51 -1.26 3.02
CA GLY A 533 24.26 0.10 3.54
C GLY A 533 25.53 0.90 3.87
N GLY A 534 26.72 0.38 3.54
CA GLY A 534 27.98 1.10 3.72
C GLY A 534 28.23 2.13 2.63
N THR A 535 28.69 3.33 3.00
CA THR A 535 29.05 4.39 2.05
C THR A 535 30.24 3.98 1.18
N LEU A 536 30.04 4.01 -0.14
CA LEU A 536 31.09 3.82 -1.15
C LEU A 536 31.78 5.15 -1.48
N ALA A 537 30.99 6.19 -1.72
CA ALA A 537 31.48 7.54 -2.01
C ALA A 537 30.39 8.56 -1.66
N SER A 538 30.80 9.79 -1.36
CA SER A 538 29.87 10.88 -1.07
C SER A 538 30.44 12.21 -1.54
N MET A 539 29.58 13.07 -2.07
CA MET A 539 29.90 14.44 -2.45
C MET A 539 28.83 15.37 -1.92
N SER A 540 29.23 16.55 -1.45
CA SER A 540 28.30 17.63 -1.14
C SER A 540 28.51 18.80 -2.08
N LEU A 541 27.42 19.40 -2.55
CA LEU A 541 27.40 20.55 -3.44
C LEU A 541 26.37 21.56 -2.95
N THR A 542 26.64 22.84 -3.19
CA THR A 542 25.68 23.91 -2.86
C THR A 542 24.81 24.17 -4.08
N LEU A 543 23.50 24.00 -3.92
CA LEU A 543 22.48 24.29 -4.91
C LEU A 543 21.76 25.57 -4.51
N LEU A 544 21.98 26.65 -5.27
CA LEU A 544 21.38 27.96 -4.97
C LEU A 544 19.85 27.92 -5.03
N ALA A 545 19.20 28.93 -4.45
CA ALA A 545 17.74 29.08 -4.54
C ALA A 545 17.30 29.16 -6.02
N GLY A 546 16.29 28.38 -6.40
CA GLY A 546 15.80 28.26 -7.78
C GLY A 546 16.71 27.45 -8.71
N ALA A 547 17.92 27.07 -8.30
CA ALA A 547 18.87 26.39 -9.17
C ALA A 547 18.51 24.91 -9.38
N HIS A 548 19.02 24.36 -10.48
CA HIS A 548 18.91 22.96 -10.86
C HIS A 548 20.29 22.38 -11.14
N GLY A 549 20.45 21.08 -10.89
CA GLY A 549 21.64 20.34 -11.26
C GLY A 549 21.28 18.92 -11.68
N SER A 550 22.06 18.39 -12.62
CA SER A 550 21.95 17.00 -13.05
C SER A 550 23.31 16.43 -13.39
N ALA A 551 23.54 15.15 -13.10
CA ALA A 551 24.81 14.49 -13.38
C ALA A 551 24.66 12.97 -13.43
N ASN A 552 25.59 12.31 -14.11
CA ASN A 552 25.79 10.87 -13.96
C ASN A 552 26.53 10.59 -12.65
N ILE A 553 26.04 9.62 -11.88
CA ILE A 553 26.55 9.36 -10.54
C ILE A 553 28.00 8.88 -10.56
N GLY A 554 28.36 7.99 -11.50
CA GLY A 554 29.72 7.45 -11.61
C GLY A 554 30.77 8.56 -11.68
N PRO A 555 30.71 9.45 -12.71
CA PRO A 555 31.58 10.62 -12.80
C PRO A 555 31.46 11.59 -11.61
N LEU A 556 30.24 11.84 -11.11
CA LEU A 556 30.02 12.77 -9.99
C LEU A 556 30.76 12.32 -8.72
N LEU A 557 30.78 11.01 -8.44
CA LEU A 557 31.38 10.43 -7.24
C LEU A 557 32.76 9.82 -7.47
N GLY A 558 33.30 9.90 -8.69
CA GLY A 558 34.58 9.29 -9.05
C GLY A 558 34.59 7.75 -9.00
N LEU A 559 33.44 7.12 -9.25
CA LEU A 559 33.27 5.66 -9.20
C LEU A 559 33.41 5.04 -10.61
N SER A 560 34.37 4.11 -10.76
CA SER A 560 34.57 3.35 -11.99
C SER A 560 33.64 2.15 -12.14
N SER A 561 33.03 1.68 -11.05
CA SER A 561 31.92 0.73 -11.00
C SER A 561 31.20 0.82 -9.65
N PHE A 562 29.88 0.67 -9.62
CA PHE A 562 29.12 0.49 -8.39
C PHE A 562 27.75 -0.14 -8.67
N ALA A 563 27.25 -0.89 -7.69
CA ALA A 563 25.88 -1.41 -7.67
C ALA A 563 25.37 -1.25 -6.23
N GLY A 564 24.21 -0.62 -6.07
CA GLY A 564 23.65 -0.34 -4.75
C GLY A 564 22.58 0.74 -4.82
N SER A 565 22.63 1.68 -3.87
CA SER A 565 21.66 2.77 -3.79
C SER A 565 22.35 4.13 -3.71
N ILE A 566 21.69 5.16 -4.23
CA ILE A 566 22.06 6.55 -3.99
C ILE A 566 21.08 7.14 -2.98
N GLN A 567 21.64 7.71 -1.93
CA GLN A 567 20.94 8.60 -1.02
C GLN A 567 21.29 10.04 -1.35
N ILE A 568 20.29 10.88 -1.53
CA ILE A 568 20.42 12.34 -1.60
C ILE A 568 19.85 12.91 -0.32
N THR A 569 20.60 13.73 0.40
CA THR A 569 20.12 14.50 1.56
C THR A 569 20.34 15.98 1.34
N SER A 570 19.48 16.84 1.85
CA SER A 570 19.61 18.29 1.73
C SER A 570 19.23 19.05 3.00
N THR A 571 19.81 20.25 3.16
CA THR A 571 19.51 21.14 4.31
C THR A 571 18.16 21.83 4.22
N VAL A 572 17.59 21.94 3.02
CA VAL A 572 16.23 22.44 2.78
C VAL A 572 15.51 21.50 1.81
N PRO A 573 14.17 21.44 1.81
CA PRO A 573 13.42 20.59 0.90
C PRO A 573 13.75 20.89 -0.58
N ILE A 574 14.18 19.87 -1.33
CA ILE A 574 14.45 19.91 -2.77
C ILE A 574 13.56 18.92 -3.50
N VAL A 575 13.52 19.01 -4.82
CA VAL A 575 12.94 17.97 -5.67
C VAL A 575 14.07 17.23 -6.35
N SER A 576 14.00 15.90 -6.41
CA SER A 576 15.04 15.07 -7.01
C SER A 576 14.46 13.88 -7.76
N LEU A 577 15.16 13.43 -8.79
CA LEU A 577 14.77 12.30 -9.64
C LEU A 577 16.00 11.47 -10.00
N SER A 578 15.83 10.15 -10.03
CA SER A 578 16.77 9.22 -10.69
C SER A 578 16.45 9.15 -12.18
N LEU A 579 17.44 9.37 -13.04
CA LEU A 579 17.31 9.30 -14.49
C LEU A 579 17.90 7.98 -14.98
N ASN A 580 17.09 7.19 -15.68
CA ASN A 580 17.55 6.01 -16.39
C ASN A 580 17.36 6.21 -17.90
N PHE A 581 18.43 6.08 -18.67
CA PHE A 581 18.40 6.20 -20.13
C PHE A 581 18.38 4.80 -20.74
N GLU A 582 17.23 4.35 -21.23
CA GLU A 582 17.15 3.10 -21.97
C GLU A 582 17.69 3.29 -23.40
N ALA A 583 18.53 2.36 -23.86
CA ALA A 583 18.97 2.29 -25.25
C ALA A 583 17.91 1.56 -26.09
N PHE A 584 17.38 2.21 -27.13
CA PHE A 584 16.36 1.66 -28.04
C PHE A 584 16.88 0.45 -28.89
N PRO A 585 16.01 -0.46 -29.41
CA PRO A 585 14.59 -0.31 -29.59
C PRO A 585 13.79 -1.11 -28.55
N ALA A 586 14.10 -0.92 -27.27
CA ALA A 586 13.11 -1.23 -26.25
C ALA A 586 11.88 -0.35 -26.52
N PHE A 587 10.67 -0.94 -26.47
CA PHE A 587 9.48 -0.12 -26.32
C PHE A 587 9.73 0.83 -25.17
N SER A 588 9.76 2.12 -25.48
CA SER A 588 9.55 3.19 -24.53
C SER A 588 8.51 2.74 -23.52
N SER A 589 8.93 2.43 -22.30
CA SER A 589 7.96 2.56 -21.23
C SER A 589 7.68 4.05 -21.17
N LEU A 590 6.45 4.43 -21.55
CA LEU A 590 5.87 5.64 -20.95
C LEU A 590 6.21 5.53 -19.45
N PRO A 591 6.81 6.56 -18.82
CA PRO A 591 7.14 6.49 -17.39
C PRO A 591 5.89 5.98 -16.69
N PRO A 592 5.92 4.85 -15.96
CA PRO A 592 4.77 3.97 -15.76
C PRO A 592 3.51 4.80 -15.56
N GLY A 593 2.86 5.05 -16.70
CA GLY A 593 1.58 5.69 -16.76
C GLY A 593 0.67 4.51 -16.56
N GLU A 594 -0.10 4.57 -15.48
CA GLU A 594 -1.28 3.75 -15.24
C GLU A 594 -1.84 3.12 -16.53
N LEU A 595 -1.40 1.90 -16.83
CA LEU A 595 -1.89 1.06 -17.92
C LEU A 595 -2.13 -0.34 -17.42
#